data_AF-A0A9X0UH99-F1
#
_entry.id   AF-A0A9X0UH99-F1
#
_cell.length_a   1.000
_cell.length_b   1.000
_cell.length_c   1.000
_cell.angle_alpha   90.00
_cell.angle_beta   90.00
_cell.angle_gamma   90.00
#
_symmetry.space_group_name_H-M   'P 1'
#
loop_
_entity.id
_entity.type
_entity.pdbx_description
1 polymer ?
#
loop_
_entity_poly.entity_id
_entity_poly.type
_entity_poly.pdbx_seq_one_letter_code
_entity_poly.pdbx_strand_id
1 'polypeptide(L)'
;MPNNSSSFFDFTALFALCEPSSLQKGMQLAKSGAVRKLTVNGHTANAEVKGSQLYRVQLNGGQTLSSYCTCPAAEYQEMCKHGAAVAYCLLSDSPIDQDSCCSRVY
;
A
#
# COMPACT_ATOMS: atom_id res chain seq x y z
N MET A 1 10.59 -3.76 -30.16
CA MET A 1 10.33 -2.71 -29.16
C MET A 1 8.94 -2.98 -28.59
N PRO A 2 8.79 -3.37 -27.31
CA PRO A 2 7.47 -3.34 -26.69
C PRO A 2 7.25 -1.95 -26.09
N ASN A 3 6.34 -1.21 -26.70
CA ASN A 3 5.51 -0.22 -26.04
C ASN A 3 4.65 -0.95 -25.00
N ASN A 4 4.73 -0.55 -23.74
CA ASN A 4 3.56 -0.55 -22.89
C ASN A 4 3.76 0.53 -21.83
N SER A 5 3.14 1.67 -22.05
CA SER A 5 2.97 2.73 -21.06
C SER A 5 2.01 2.21 -19.99
N SER A 6 2.46 1.25 -19.19
CA SER A 6 1.85 0.99 -17.90
C SER A 6 2.04 2.26 -17.11
N SER A 7 0.96 3.03 -16.96
CA SER A 7 0.87 4.15 -16.03
C SER A 7 1.18 3.59 -14.64
N PHE A 8 2.46 3.52 -14.31
CA PHE A 8 2.95 2.88 -13.10
C PHE A 8 2.76 3.94 -12.03
N PHE A 9 1.65 3.84 -11.30
CA PHE A 9 1.36 4.78 -10.22
C PHE A 9 2.40 4.61 -9.14
N ASP A 10 3.14 5.68 -8.89
CA ASP A 10 4.22 5.66 -7.93
C ASP A 10 3.68 5.95 -6.53
N PHE A 11 3.22 4.88 -5.86
CA PHE A 11 2.85 4.94 -4.46
C PHE A 11 4.06 5.18 -3.54
N THR A 12 5.29 5.21 -4.06
CA THR A 12 6.48 5.51 -3.26
C THR A 12 6.47 6.94 -2.76
N ALA A 13 5.93 7.88 -3.54
CA ALA A 13 5.82 9.28 -3.16
C ALA A 13 4.90 9.48 -1.94
N LEU A 14 3.96 8.57 -1.70
CA LEU A 14 3.13 8.59 -0.49
C LEU A 14 3.98 8.41 0.78
N PHE A 15 5.06 7.62 0.76
CA PHE A 15 5.90 7.45 1.95
C PHE A 15 6.56 8.75 2.42
N ALA A 16 6.76 9.72 1.53
CA ALA A 16 7.27 11.04 1.91
C ALA A 16 6.27 11.83 2.79
N LEU A 17 4.97 11.53 2.70
CA LEU A 17 3.92 12.12 3.55
C LEU A 17 3.82 11.44 4.92
N CYS A 18 4.50 10.31 5.11
CA CYS A 18 4.45 9.53 6.33
C CYS A 18 5.65 9.83 7.22
N GLU A 19 5.39 10.13 8.49
CA GLU A 19 6.46 10.27 9.46
C GLU A 19 7.24 8.94 9.59
N PRO A 20 8.58 8.94 9.70
CA PRO A 20 9.39 7.71 9.78
C PRO A 20 8.94 6.75 10.90
N SER A 21 8.49 7.27 12.04
CA SER A 21 7.93 6.47 13.13
C SER A 21 6.65 5.73 12.73
N SER A 22 5.78 6.39 11.97
CA SER A 22 4.54 5.81 11.43
C SER A 22 4.82 4.81 10.31
N LEU A 23 5.81 5.10 9.47
CA LEU A 23 6.27 4.22 8.40
C LEU A 23 6.75 2.88 8.96
N GLN A 24 7.66 2.90 9.93
CA GLN A 24 8.20 1.68 10.54
C GLN A 24 7.10 0.80 11.14
N LYS A 25 6.14 1.41 11.84
CA LYS A 25 4.98 0.70 12.40
C LYS A 25 4.07 0.15 11.30
N GLY A 26 3.88 0.90 10.22
CA GLY A 26 3.12 0.46 9.05
C GLY A 26 3.73 -0.76 8.36
N MET A 27 5.05 -0.77 8.17
CA MET A 27 5.77 -1.92 7.62
C MET A 27 5.62 -3.16 8.50
N GLN A 28 5.69 -3.01 9.83
CA GLN A 28 5.46 -4.14 10.75
C GLN A 28 4.04 -4.68 10.64
N LEU A 29 3.03 -3.80 10.59
CA LEU A 29 1.62 -4.19 10.40
C LEU A 29 1.41 -4.96 9.08
N ALA A 30 1.99 -4.47 7.98
CA ALA A 30 1.92 -5.15 6.70
C ALA A 30 2.56 -6.54 6.76
N LYS A 31 3.77 -6.65 7.34
CA LYS A 31 4.48 -7.93 7.52
C LYS A 31 3.72 -8.91 8.43
N SER A 32 2.96 -8.41 9.40
CA SER A 32 2.10 -9.25 10.25
C SER A 32 0.80 -9.71 9.56
N GLY A 33 0.55 -9.33 8.30
CA GLY A 33 -0.68 -9.70 7.57
C GLY A 33 -1.92 -8.95 8.07
N ALA A 34 -1.76 -7.77 8.67
CA ALA A 34 -2.87 -6.96 9.16
C ALA A 34 -3.68 -6.32 8.01
N VAL A 35 -3.06 -6.12 6.86
CA VAL A 35 -3.69 -5.58 5.64
C VAL A 35 -4.47 -6.70 4.95
N ARG A 36 -5.75 -6.46 4.66
CA ARG A 36 -6.67 -7.42 4.03
C ARG A 36 -7.47 -6.71 2.94
N LYS A 37 -7.99 -7.49 1.98
CA LYS A 37 -8.82 -6.99 0.87
C LYS A 37 -8.19 -5.78 0.17
N LEU A 38 -6.90 -5.89 -0.11
CA LEU A 38 -6.18 -4.93 -0.94
C LEU A 38 -6.76 -4.99 -2.35
N THR A 39 -7.20 -3.87 -2.89
CA THR A 39 -7.76 -3.78 -4.24
C THR A 39 -7.32 -2.47 -4.88
N VAL A 40 -6.70 -2.56 -6.05
CA VAL A 40 -6.22 -1.40 -6.82
C VAL A 40 -7.14 -1.19 -8.01
N ASN A 41 -7.71 0.01 -8.10
CA ASN A 41 -8.55 0.44 -9.21
C ASN A 41 -7.89 1.64 -9.90
N GLY A 42 -7.16 1.36 -10.98
CA GLY A 42 -6.39 2.38 -11.70
C GLY A 42 -5.38 3.08 -10.79
N HIS A 43 -5.71 4.30 -10.37
CA HIS A 43 -4.85 5.17 -9.57
C HIS A 43 -5.22 5.16 -8.08
N THR A 44 -6.25 4.40 -7.68
CA THR A 44 -6.76 4.39 -6.31
C THR A 44 -6.65 2.99 -5.73
N ALA A 45 -5.92 2.84 -4.64
CA ALA A 45 -5.85 1.60 -3.88
C ALA A 45 -6.77 1.68 -2.64
N ASN A 46 -7.47 0.60 -2.37
CA ASN A 46 -8.37 0.46 -1.22
C ASN A 46 -7.95 -0.79 -0.44
N ALA A 47 -7.98 -0.72 0.88
CA ALA A 47 -7.64 -1.85 1.72
C ALA A 47 -8.29 -1.74 3.10
N GLU A 48 -8.41 -2.87 3.78
CA GLU A 48 -8.86 -2.94 5.17
C GLU A 48 -7.68 -3.35 6.06
N VAL A 49 -7.34 -2.54 7.06
CA VAL A 49 -6.23 -2.80 7.97
C VAL A 49 -6.78 -3.13 9.35
N LYS A 50 -6.45 -4.32 9.86
CA LYS A 50 -6.83 -4.76 11.19
C LYS A 50 -5.84 -4.22 12.22
N GLY A 51 -6.23 -3.16 12.93
CA GLY A 51 -5.56 -2.68 14.14
C GLY A 51 -6.33 -3.11 15.38
N SER A 52 -6.56 -2.16 16.29
CA SER A 52 -7.52 -2.33 17.40
C SER A 52 -8.94 -2.61 16.90
N GLN A 53 -9.27 -2.07 15.72
CA GLN A 53 -10.50 -2.30 14.98
C GLN A 53 -10.13 -2.47 13.50
N LEU A 54 -11.13 -2.80 12.68
CA LEU A 54 -10.96 -2.82 11.23
C LEU A 54 -11.04 -1.38 10.70
N TYR A 55 -9.96 -0.86 10.13
CA TYR A 55 -9.90 0.46 9.54
C TYR A 55 -9.90 0.36 8.02
N ARG A 56 -10.62 1.26 7.34
CA ARG A 56 -10.59 1.36 5.89
C ARG A 56 -9.58 2.40 5.48
N VAL A 57 -8.75 2.04 4.52
CA VAL A 57 -7.67 2.88 3.99
C VAL A 57 -7.85 2.99 2.49
N GLN A 58 -7.75 4.22 1.99
CA GLN A 58 -7.78 4.54 0.58
C GLN A 58 -6.58 5.42 0.25
N LEU A 59 -5.82 5.04 -0.77
CA LEU A 59 -4.65 5.75 -1.25
C LEU A 59 -4.88 6.14 -2.71
N ASN A 60 -4.68 7.41 -3.04
CA ASN A 60 -4.71 7.90 -4.41
C ASN A 60 -3.27 8.20 -4.87
N GLY A 61 -2.82 7.48 -5.89
CA GLY A 61 -1.52 7.62 -6.55
C GLY A 61 -1.61 8.35 -7.89
N GLY A 62 -2.68 9.09 -8.15
CA GLY A 62 -2.88 9.83 -9.40
C GLY A 62 -2.16 11.19 -9.41
N GLN A 63 -2.75 12.17 -10.10
CA GLN A 63 -2.19 13.53 -10.17
C GLN A 63 -2.10 14.21 -8.79
N THR A 64 -2.96 13.80 -7.85
CA THR A 64 -2.95 14.31 -6.48
C THR A 64 -2.81 13.16 -5.50
N LEU A 65 -1.62 13.08 -4.90
CA LEU A 65 -1.32 12.11 -3.86
C LEU A 65 -2.19 12.40 -2.65
N SER A 66 -3.08 11.45 -2.31
CA SER A 66 -4.01 11.60 -1.19
C SER A 66 -4.06 10.31 -0.39
N SER A 67 -4.06 10.44 0.93
CA SER A 67 -4.20 9.30 1.83
C SER A 67 -5.44 9.53 2.71
N TYR A 68 -6.31 8.53 2.76
CA TYR A 68 -7.51 8.56 3.60
C TYR A 68 -7.53 7.30 4.47
N CYS A 69 -7.79 7.47 5.75
CA CYS A 69 -7.94 6.38 6.69
C CYS A 69 -9.07 6.71 7.67
N THR A 70 -9.91 5.74 8.00
CA THR A 70 -10.98 5.89 9.02
C THR A 70 -10.46 5.83 10.46
N CYS A 71 -9.14 5.98 10.65
CA CYS A 71 -8.50 5.91 11.94
C CYS A 71 -8.34 7.31 12.55
N PRO A 72 -8.33 7.44 13.89
CA PRO A 72 -8.23 8.74 14.56
C PRO A 72 -6.94 9.49 14.19
N ALA A 73 -5.88 8.76 13.82
CA ALA A 73 -4.64 9.35 13.34
C ALA A 73 -4.77 10.16 12.05
N ALA A 74 -5.77 9.87 11.21
CA ALA A 74 -5.98 10.60 9.97
C ALA A 74 -6.49 12.03 10.18
N GLU A 75 -6.97 12.39 11.37
CA GLU A 75 -7.47 13.74 11.67
C GLU A 75 -6.35 14.75 11.88
N TYR A 76 -5.14 14.29 12.25
CA TYR A 76 -4.01 15.14 12.60
C TYR A 76 -2.71 14.76 11.86
N GLN A 77 -2.73 13.75 10.98
CA GLN A 77 -1.59 13.30 10.19
C GLN A 77 -1.98 13.18 8.72
N GLU A 78 -1.12 13.64 7.82
CA GLU A 78 -1.33 13.45 6.37
C GLU A 78 -1.31 11.98 5.97
N MET A 79 -0.49 11.16 6.64
CA MET A 79 -0.51 9.72 6.51
C MET A 79 -0.28 9.00 7.84
N CYS A 80 -1.25 8.17 8.19
CA CYS A 80 -1.14 7.28 9.33
C CYS A 80 -0.33 6.01 9.01
N LYS A 81 0.06 5.28 10.07
CA LYS A 81 0.69 3.95 9.97
C LYS A 81 -0.11 2.93 9.13
N HIS A 82 -1.44 3.03 9.07
CA HIS A 82 -2.25 2.12 8.25
C HIS A 82 -2.11 2.43 6.76
N GLY A 83 -2.07 3.72 6.39
CA GLY A 83 -1.75 4.17 5.03
C GLY A 83 -0.39 3.67 4.57
N ALA A 84 0.61 3.82 5.43
CA ALA A 84 1.95 3.29 5.17
C ALA A 84 1.98 1.75 5.02
N ALA A 85 1.22 1.01 5.82
CA ALA A 85 1.11 -0.44 5.69
C ALA A 85 0.55 -0.86 4.33
N VAL A 86 -0.47 -0.14 3.85
CA VAL A 86 -1.11 -0.41 2.56
C VAL A 86 -0.18 -0.05 1.41
N ALA A 87 0.45 1.12 1.45
CA ALA A 87 1.45 1.53 0.47
C ALA A 87 2.60 0.52 0.38
N TYR A 88 3.08 0.03 1.53
CA TYR A 88 4.13 -0.99 1.57
C TYR A 88 3.65 -2.30 0.96
N CYS A 89 2.43 -2.73 1.30
CA CYS A 89 1.84 -3.93 0.73
C CYS A 89 1.70 -3.80 -0.80
N LEU A 90 1.28 -2.65 -1.32
CA LEU A 90 1.18 -2.39 -2.76
C LEU A 90 2.53 -2.45 -3.46
N LEU A 91 3.58 -1.89 -2.85
CA LEU A 91 4.94 -1.99 -3.41
C LEU A 91 5.47 -3.42 -3.38
N SER A 92 5.11 -4.20 -2.36
CA SER A 92 5.52 -5.62 -2.27
C SER A 92 4.67 -6.56 -3.11
N ASP A 93 3.41 -6.21 -3.39
CA ASP A 93 2.44 -7.00 -4.15
C ASP A 93 2.42 -6.59 -5.64
N SER A 94 3.03 -5.45 -5.98
CA SER A 94 3.45 -5.16 -7.34
C SER A 94 4.26 -6.37 -7.81
N PRO A 95 3.86 -7.04 -8.90
CA PRO A 95 4.54 -8.23 -9.35
C PRO A 95 5.98 -7.82 -9.71
N ILE A 96 6.90 -8.04 -8.78
CA ILE A 96 8.14 -8.71 -9.14
C ILE A 96 7.61 -9.98 -9.79
N ASP A 97 7.67 -9.98 -11.12
CA ASP A 97 7.60 -11.16 -11.96
C ASP A 97 7.93 -12.41 -11.14
N GLN A 98 6.89 -13.09 -10.67
CA GLN A 98 7.04 -14.46 -10.23
C GLN A 98 7.14 -15.29 -11.51
N ASP A 99 8.26 -15.15 -12.24
CA ASP A 99 8.85 -16.30 -12.90
C ASP A 99 9.34 -17.23 -11.79
N SER A 100 8.36 -17.92 -11.21
CA SER A 100 8.54 -19.30 -10.83
C SER A 100 8.93 -20.02 -12.11
N CYS A 101 10.23 -20.07 -12.43
CA CYS A 101 10.78 -21.15 -13.22
C CYS A 101 10.52 -22.43 -12.43
N CYS A 102 9.38 -23.03 -12.73
CA CYS A 102 8.95 -24.34 -12.31
C CYS A 102 10.11 -25.33 -12.38
N SER A 103 10.45 -25.96 -11.26
CA SER A 103 10.94 -27.34 -11.28
C SER A 103 10.74 -28.00 -9.92
N ARG A 104 9.47 -28.34 -9.66
CA ARG A 104 9.16 -29.60 -9.02
C ARG A 104 9.36 -30.68 -10.09
N VAL A 105 10.49 -31.36 -10.07
CA VAL A 105 10.64 -32.67 -10.72
C VAL A 105 10.90 -33.68 -9.61
N TYR A 106 10.18 -34.79 -9.72
CA TYR A 106 10.06 -35.92 -8.80
C TYR A 106 11.38 -36.43 -8.23
#